data_AF-A0A9E5Y940-F1
#
_entry.id   AF-A0A9E5Y940-F1
#
_cell.length_a   1.000
_cell.length_b   1.000
_cell.length_c   1.000
_cell.angle_alpha   90.00
_cell.angle_beta   90.00
_cell.angle_gamma   90.00
#
_symmetry.space_group_name_H-M   'P 1'
#
loop_
_entity.id
_entity.type
_entity.pdbx_description
1 polymer ?
#
loop_
_entity_poly.entity_id
_entity_poly.type
_entity_poly.pdbx_seq_one_letter_code
_entity_poly.pdbx_strand_id
1 'polypeptide(L)'
;MSKNNILQFIDQRLKKQYNPDPGLLKKHNADSLNKDFQIREGELVEQSDVVHDILAFLAEKMIEYNKEKNKEIKGFLSWLEREVGAKVEDLTGKTKIKKYHENTLDDLINILKKNKKNLQIDPSRRNFQDKLSAEFDKSLQRLTPLKKKIKMTDHLIDQIVYKLYGLTGEEIKIVEKSFQK
;
A
#
# COMPACT_ATOMS: atom_id res chain seq x y z
N MET A 1 -11.11 12.82 -10.01
CA MET A 1 -9.91 13.51 -10.54
C MET A 1 -9.04 12.47 -11.24
N SER A 2 -8.62 12.73 -12.49
CA SER A 2 -7.67 11.88 -13.21
C SER A 2 -6.28 11.92 -12.53
N LYS A 3 -5.47 10.85 -12.65
CA LYS A 3 -4.07 10.82 -12.16
C LYS A 3 -3.23 11.99 -12.68
N ASN A 4 -3.54 12.51 -13.87
CA ASN A 4 -2.86 13.70 -14.41
C ASN A 4 -3.13 14.96 -13.59
N ASN A 5 -4.30 15.08 -12.96
CA ASN A 5 -4.67 16.29 -12.24
C ASN A 5 -3.94 16.41 -10.89
N ILE A 6 -3.69 15.30 -10.19
CA ILE A 6 -2.98 15.36 -8.90
C ILE A 6 -1.49 15.66 -9.13
N LEU A 7 -0.86 15.07 -10.14
CA LEU A 7 0.55 15.34 -10.42
C LEU A 7 0.77 16.78 -10.91
N GLN A 8 -0.14 17.31 -11.73
CA GLN A 8 -0.14 18.73 -12.09
C GLN A 8 -0.34 19.63 -10.87
N PHE A 9 -1.24 19.26 -9.95
CA PHE A 9 -1.44 20.00 -8.71
C PHE A 9 -0.14 20.05 -7.88
N ILE A 10 0.55 18.92 -7.73
CA ILE A 10 1.85 18.85 -7.03
C ILE A 10 2.88 19.75 -7.70
N ASP A 11 3.00 19.69 -9.04
CA ASP A 11 3.93 20.56 -9.78
C ASP A 11 3.65 22.05 -9.55
N GLN A 12 2.37 22.44 -9.43
CA GLN A 12 2.02 23.82 -9.13
C GLN A 12 2.44 24.19 -7.72
N ARG A 13 2.29 23.31 -6.73
CA ARG A 13 2.68 23.59 -5.32
C ARG A 13 4.19 23.73 -5.14
N LEU A 14 4.98 23.04 -5.96
CA LEU A 14 6.45 23.14 -5.91
C LEU A 14 7.02 24.39 -6.62
N LYS A 15 6.18 25.19 -7.29
CA LYS A 15 6.63 26.44 -7.91
C LYS A 15 6.59 27.59 -6.91
N LYS A 16 7.63 28.44 -6.92
CA LYS A 16 7.66 29.72 -6.22
C LYS A 16 6.76 30.76 -6.91
N GLN A 17 5.46 30.62 -6.72
CA GLN A 17 4.46 31.44 -7.40
C GLN A 17 3.32 31.93 -6.49
N TYR A 18 3.37 31.62 -5.19
CA TYR A 18 2.32 31.96 -4.26
C TYR A 18 2.69 33.15 -3.40
N ASN A 19 1.79 34.11 -3.28
CA ASN A 19 1.95 35.21 -2.34
C ASN A 19 1.42 34.76 -0.97
N PRO A 20 2.25 34.71 0.08
CA PRO A 20 1.80 34.30 1.41
C PRO A 20 0.81 35.33 1.98
N ASP A 21 -0.15 34.85 2.77
CA ASP A 21 -1.02 35.76 3.52
C ASP A 21 -0.17 36.66 4.45
N PRO A 22 -0.36 38.00 4.45
CA PRO A 22 0.46 38.91 5.25
C PRO A 22 0.40 38.63 6.76
N GLY A 23 -0.72 38.13 7.26
CA GLY A 23 -0.88 37.75 8.66
C GLY A 23 -0.07 36.50 9.01
N LEU A 24 -0.11 35.48 8.15
CA LEU A 24 0.71 34.27 8.29
C LEU A 24 2.20 34.57 8.12
N LEU A 25 2.57 35.44 7.18
CA LEU A 25 3.95 35.88 6.97
C LEU A 25 4.54 36.54 8.22
N LYS A 26 3.79 37.44 8.85
CA LYS A 26 4.20 38.08 10.11
C LYS A 26 4.39 37.06 11.24
N LYS A 27 3.48 36.09 11.36
CA LYS A 27 3.60 35.02 12.35
C LYS A 27 4.82 34.14 12.11
N HIS A 28 5.04 33.72 10.85
CA HIS A 28 6.18 32.92 10.45
C HIS A 28 7.50 33.61 10.79
N ASN A 29 7.66 34.87 10.38
CA ASN A 29 8.88 35.66 10.60
C ASN A 29 9.13 35.98 12.08
N ALA A 30 8.08 36.08 12.89
CA ALA A 30 8.18 36.29 14.34
C ALA A 30 8.57 35.03 15.13
N ASP A 31 8.47 33.83 14.53
CA ASP A 31 8.85 32.59 15.19
C ASP A 31 10.37 32.51 15.37
N SER A 32 10.79 32.22 16.60
CA SER A 32 12.20 32.04 16.95
C SER A 32 12.91 30.94 16.18
N LEU A 33 12.18 29.94 15.67
CA LEU A 33 12.71 28.84 14.87
C LEU A 33 13.01 29.26 13.42
N ASN A 34 12.43 30.36 12.92
CA ASN A 34 12.57 30.81 11.54
C ASN A 34 13.56 31.97 11.36
N LYS A 35 14.42 32.24 12.37
CA LYS A 35 15.38 33.36 12.31
C LYS A 35 16.30 33.30 11.08
N ASP A 36 16.69 32.10 10.67
CA ASP A 36 17.57 31.87 9.52
C ASP A 36 16.81 31.79 8.18
N PHE A 37 15.47 31.77 8.22
CA PHE A 37 14.59 31.62 7.05
C PHE A 37 13.49 32.70 7.05
N GLN A 38 13.87 33.96 6.94
CA GLN A 38 12.93 35.07 6.86
C GLN A 38 12.43 35.25 5.42
N ILE A 39 11.11 35.42 5.25
CA ILE A 39 10.49 35.66 3.94
C ILE A 39 10.20 37.15 3.80
N ARG A 40 10.60 37.76 2.67
CA ARG A 40 10.34 39.20 2.45
C ARG A 40 8.89 39.44 2.06
N GLU A 41 8.37 40.61 2.40
CA GLU A 41 7.03 41.01 1.98
C GLU A 41 6.96 41.10 0.44
N GLY A 42 5.99 40.40 -0.16
CA GLY A 42 5.87 40.26 -1.61
C GLY A 42 6.76 39.19 -2.26
N GLU A 43 7.56 38.46 -1.48
CA GLU A 43 8.32 37.31 -1.99
C GLU A 43 7.39 36.12 -2.26
N LEU A 44 7.51 35.57 -3.48
CA LEU A 44 6.73 34.39 -3.86
C LEU A 44 7.36 33.13 -3.26
N VAL A 45 6.52 32.34 -2.59
CA VAL A 45 6.91 31.09 -1.95
C VAL A 45 6.39 29.90 -2.72
N GLU A 46 7.02 28.76 -2.48
CA GLU A 46 6.46 27.44 -2.79
C GLU A 46 5.54 26.97 -1.65
N GLN A 47 4.79 25.91 -1.90
CA GLN A 47 3.91 25.24 -0.94
C GLN A 47 4.31 23.77 -0.82
N SER A 48 5.59 23.51 -0.57
CA SER A 48 6.14 22.16 -0.40
C SER A 48 5.62 21.47 0.87
N ASP A 49 5.25 22.24 1.89
CA ASP A 49 4.51 21.79 3.07
C ASP A 49 3.23 21.03 2.70
N VAL A 50 2.42 21.56 1.77
CA VAL A 50 1.21 20.90 1.27
C VAL A 50 1.53 19.56 0.61
N VAL A 51 2.66 19.45 -0.08
CA VAL A 51 3.11 18.21 -0.71
C VAL A 51 3.52 17.19 0.35
N HIS A 52 4.20 17.62 1.41
CA HIS A 52 4.55 16.77 2.55
C HIS A 52 3.33 16.27 3.32
N ASP A 53 2.31 17.12 3.52
CA ASP A 53 1.04 16.71 4.13
C ASP A 53 0.32 15.65 3.30
N ILE A 54 0.32 15.81 1.97
CA ILE A 54 -0.24 14.79 1.06
C ILE A 54 0.54 13.49 1.17
N LEU A 55 1.88 13.54 1.21
CA LEU A 55 2.70 12.35 1.41
C LEU A 55 2.42 11.66 2.75
N ALA A 56 2.30 12.43 3.83
CA ALA A 56 1.96 11.90 5.15
C ALA A 56 0.60 11.21 5.13
N PHE A 57 -0.42 11.83 4.51
CA PHE A 57 -1.73 11.23 4.32
C PHE A 57 -1.68 9.94 3.49
N LEU A 58 -0.93 9.93 2.38
CA LEU A 58 -0.77 8.74 1.53
C LEU A 58 -0.06 7.60 2.27
N ALA A 59 0.96 7.91 3.08
CA ALA A 59 1.65 6.94 3.91
C ALA A 59 0.71 6.35 4.98
N GLU A 60 -0.11 7.18 5.64
CA GLU A 60 -1.13 6.72 6.57
C GLU A 60 -2.12 5.77 5.90
N LYS A 61 -2.61 6.11 4.70
CA LYS A 61 -3.49 5.24 3.92
C LYS A 61 -2.82 3.94 3.51
N MET A 62 -1.53 3.97 3.17
CA MET A 62 -0.77 2.76 2.87
C MET A 62 -0.68 1.82 4.08
N ILE A 63 -0.49 2.38 5.29
CA ILE A 63 -0.50 1.61 6.54
C ILE A 63 -1.89 1.01 6.79
N GLU A 64 -2.95 1.79 6.62
CA GLU A 64 -4.34 1.35 6.79
C GLU A 64 -4.67 0.18 5.86
N TYR A 65 -4.43 0.32 4.55
CA TYR A 65 -4.70 -0.74 3.58
C TYR A 65 -3.89 -2.01 3.84
N ASN A 66 -2.63 -1.89 4.27
CA ASN A 66 -1.83 -3.05 4.64
C ASN A 66 -2.33 -3.72 5.92
N LYS A 67 -2.81 -2.95 6.91
CA LYS A 67 -3.46 -3.51 8.11
C LYS A 67 -4.71 -4.31 7.72
N GLU A 68 -5.58 -3.76 6.87
CA GLU A 68 -6.78 -4.45 6.39
C GLU A 68 -6.45 -5.72 5.59
N LYS A 69 -5.48 -5.63 4.66
CA LYS A 69 -4.98 -6.79 3.90
C LYS A 69 -4.49 -7.91 4.83
N ASN A 70 -3.67 -7.54 5.81
CA ASN A 70 -3.12 -8.49 6.77
C ASN A 70 -4.19 -9.08 7.70
N LYS A 71 -5.22 -8.28 8.06
CA LYS A 71 -6.38 -8.75 8.84
C LYS A 71 -7.17 -9.80 8.07
N GLU A 72 -7.45 -9.58 6.80
CA GLU A 72 -8.17 -10.55 5.95
C GLU A 72 -7.36 -11.84 5.78
N ILE A 73 -6.04 -11.73 5.49
CA ILE A 73 -5.15 -12.90 5.39
C ILE A 73 -5.15 -13.71 6.70
N LYS A 74 -4.98 -13.05 7.86
CA LYS A 74 -5.04 -13.71 9.16
C LYS A 74 -6.39 -14.36 9.43
N GLY A 75 -7.48 -13.71 9.03
CA GLY A 75 -8.84 -14.22 9.16
C GLY A 75 -9.03 -15.52 8.38
N PHE A 76 -8.64 -15.53 7.10
CA PHE A 76 -8.68 -16.72 6.26
C PHE A 76 -7.83 -17.86 6.83
N LEU A 77 -6.59 -17.60 7.22
CA LEU A 77 -5.71 -18.64 7.77
C LEU A 77 -6.26 -19.20 9.09
N SER A 78 -6.79 -18.33 9.95
CA SER A 78 -7.41 -18.76 11.21
C SER A 78 -8.66 -19.60 10.99
N TRP A 79 -9.45 -19.27 9.96
CA TRP A 79 -10.57 -20.11 9.53
C TRP A 79 -10.09 -21.45 8.99
N LEU A 80 -9.07 -21.46 8.11
CA LEU A 80 -8.51 -22.67 7.55
C LEU A 80 -7.98 -23.61 8.64
N GLU A 81 -7.23 -23.10 9.62
CA GLU A 81 -6.72 -23.89 10.75
C GLU A 81 -7.84 -24.59 11.53
N ARG A 82 -8.99 -23.91 11.71
CA ARG A 82 -10.16 -24.49 12.37
C ARG A 82 -10.81 -25.58 11.53
N GLU A 83 -10.98 -25.35 10.23
CA GLU A 83 -11.61 -26.35 9.35
C GLU A 83 -10.73 -27.59 9.16
N VAL A 84 -9.40 -27.42 9.08
CA VAL A 84 -8.48 -28.55 8.86
C VAL A 84 -8.01 -29.21 10.15
N GLY A 85 -8.21 -28.56 11.30
CA GLY A 85 -7.82 -29.05 12.63
C GLY A 85 -6.31 -29.10 12.87
N ALA A 86 -5.52 -28.27 12.15
CA ALA A 86 -4.07 -28.22 12.24
C ALA A 86 -3.56 -26.78 12.08
N LYS A 87 -2.45 -26.45 12.74
CA LYS A 87 -1.80 -25.14 12.61
C LYS A 87 -1.04 -25.03 11.31
N VAL A 88 -1.16 -23.89 10.64
CA VAL A 88 -0.45 -23.65 9.36
C VAL A 88 1.06 -23.75 9.54
N GLU A 89 1.60 -23.43 10.72
CA GLU A 89 3.02 -23.54 11.02
C GLU A 89 3.57 -24.97 10.95
N ASP A 90 2.73 -25.96 11.21
CA ASP A 90 3.11 -27.38 11.27
C ASP A 90 2.93 -28.08 9.91
N LEU A 91 2.40 -27.37 8.91
CA LEU A 91 2.14 -27.91 7.58
C LEU A 91 3.34 -27.75 6.64
N THR A 92 3.59 -28.79 5.87
CA THR A 92 4.51 -28.71 4.73
C THR A 92 3.98 -27.71 3.72
N GLY A 93 4.83 -26.77 3.27
CA GLY A 93 4.43 -25.71 2.34
C GLY A 93 3.77 -24.50 3.01
N LYS A 94 3.92 -24.31 4.33
CA LYS A 94 3.36 -23.19 5.10
C LYS A 94 3.51 -21.81 4.46
N THR A 95 4.64 -21.52 3.82
CA THR A 95 4.85 -20.24 3.12
C THR A 95 3.88 -20.06 1.96
N LYS A 96 3.61 -21.12 1.18
CA LYS A 96 2.62 -21.09 0.10
C LYS A 96 1.19 -20.99 0.65
N ILE A 97 0.88 -21.67 1.75
CA ILE A 97 -0.43 -21.56 2.42
C ILE A 97 -0.66 -20.11 2.91
N LYS A 98 0.34 -19.51 3.57
CA LYS A 98 0.27 -18.10 4.01
C LYS A 98 0.09 -17.12 2.84
N LYS A 99 0.65 -17.46 1.68
CA LYS A 99 0.55 -16.72 0.42
C LYS A 99 -0.54 -17.30 -0.51
N TYR A 100 -1.61 -17.89 0.03
CA TYR A 100 -2.69 -18.47 -0.79
C TYR A 100 -3.25 -17.47 -1.82
N HIS A 101 -3.30 -16.18 -1.45
CA HIS A 101 -3.79 -15.08 -2.28
C HIS A 101 -2.86 -14.71 -3.45
N GLU A 102 -1.72 -15.37 -3.59
CA GLU A 102 -0.78 -15.26 -4.71
C GLU A 102 -0.80 -16.52 -5.60
N ASN A 103 -1.61 -17.53 -5.25
CA ASN A 103 -1.65 -18.83 -5.92
C ASN A 103 -3.11 -19.18 -6.28
N THR A 104 -3.31 -20.33 -6.93
CA THR A 104 -4.65 -20.82 -7.28
C THR A 104 -5.29 -21.63 -6.15
N LEU A 105 -6.60 -21.80 -6.21
CA LEU A 105 -7.32 -22.71 -5.31
C LEU A 105 -6.78 -24.14 -5.43
N ASP A 106 -6.47 -24.60 -6.65
CA ASP A 106 -5.92 -25.93 -6.90
C ASP A 106 -4.56 -26.12 -6.24
N ASP A 107 -3.69 -25.10 -6.28
CA ASP A 107 -2.41 -25.13 -5.56
C ASP A 107 -2.61 -25.31 -4.06
N LEU A 108 -3.57 -24.58 -3.48
CA LEU A 108 -3.91 -24.69 -2.06
C LEU A 108 -4.44 -26.09 -1.71
N ILE A 109 -5.37 -26.62 -2.50
CA ILE A 109 -5.91 -27.98 -2.33
C ILE A 109 -4.78 -29.02 -2.42
N ASN A 110 -3.88 -28.89 -3.39
CA ASN A 110 -2.76 -29.81 -3.57
C ASN A 110 -1.79 -29.78 -2.38
N ILE A 111 -1.53 -28.61 -1.79
CA ILE A 111 -0.72 -28.49 -0.58
C ILE A 111 -1.43 -29.13 0.61
N LEU A 112 -2.74 -28.94 0.77
CA LEU A 112 -3.50 -29.58 1.86
C LEU A 112 -3.53 -31.11 1.72
N LYS A 113 -3.70 -31.63 0.50
CA LYS A 113 -3.63 -33.08 0.22
C LYS A 113 -2.28 -33.70 0.60
N LYS A 114 -1.16 -32.99 0.39
CA LYS A 114 0.17 -33.44 0.83
C LYS A 114 0.26 -33.59 2.35
N ASN A 115 -0.52 -32.80 3.09
CA ASN A 115 -0.56 -32.81 4.54
C ASN A 115 -1.68 -33.70 5.11
N LYS A 116 -2.41 -34.47 4.29
CA LYS A 116 -3.63 -35.21 4.71
C LYS A 116 -3.52 -36.04 6.00
N LYS A 117 -2.34 -36.57 6.31
CA LYS A 117 -2.10 -37.38 7.53
C LYS A 117 -2.12 -36.55 8.81
N ASN A 118 -1.87 -35.25 8.70
CA ASN A 118 -1.78 -34.31 9.81
C ASN A 118 -3.06 -33.48 9.98
N LEU A 119 -4.10 -33.74 9.16
CA LEU A 119 -5.36 -33.00 9.18
C LEU A 119 -6.45 -33.86 9.81
N GLN A 120 -7.41 -33.21 10.46
CA GLN A 120 -8.58 -33.89 11.05
C GLN A 120 -9.66 -34.20 10.01
N ILE A 121 -9.54 -33.60 8.82
CA ILE A 121 -10.45 -33.80 7.69
C ILE A 121 -9.70 -34.40 6.50
N ASP A 122 -10.46 -34.95 5.55
CA ASP A 122 -9.93 -35.32 4.24
C ASP A 122 -10.10 -34.15 3.24
N PRO A 123 -9.00 -33.52 2.76
CA PRO A 123 -9.04 -32.42 1.79
C PRO A 123 -9.62 -32.81 0.42
N SER A 124 -9.78 -34.10 0.14
CA SER A 124 -10.36 -34.60 -1.11
C SER A 124 -11.88 -34.62 -1.08
N ARG A 125 -12.51 -34.43 0.09
CA ARG A 125 -13.96 -34.44 0.21
C ARG A 125 -14.56 -33.19 -0.44
N ARG A 126 -15.61 -33.42 -1.23
CA ARG A 126 -16.34 -32.38 -1.95
C ARG A 126 -16.86 -31.27 -1.03
N ASN A 127 -17.48 -31.64 0.09
CA ASN A 127 -18.04 -30.68 1.05
C ASN A 127 -16.99 -29.69 1.60
N PHE A 128 -15.75 -30.15 1.83
CA PHE A 128 -14.65 -29.30 2.25
C PHE A 128 -14.16 -28.42 1.10
N GLN A 129 -14.01 -28.98 -0.10
CA GLN A 129 -13.59 -28.20 -1.27
C GLN A 129 -14.59 -27.10 -1.63
N ASP A 130 -15.90 -27.37 -1.53
CA ASP A 130 -16.93 -26.37 -1.78
C ASP A 130 -16.83 -25.20 -0.77
N LYS A 131 -16.66 -25.51 0.52
CA LYS A 131 -16.42 -24.49 1.57
C LYS A 131 -15.12 -23.71 1.33
N LEU A 132 -14.05 -24.42 0.98
CA LEU A 132 -12.74 -23.82 0.71
C LEU A 132 -12.80 -22.89 -0.49
N SER A 133 -13.47 -23.28 -1.57
CA SER A 133 -13.68 -22.43 -2.73
C SER A 133 -14.44 -21.16 -2.34
N ALA A 134 -15.56 -21.30 -1.62
CA ALA A 134 -16.38 -20.15 -1.23
C ALA A 134 -15.62 -19.14 -0.35
N GLU A 135 -14.90 -19.59 0.67
CA GLU A 135 -14.12 -18.69 1.54
C GLU A 135 -12.85 -18.16 0.84
N PHE A 136 -12.25 -18.93 -0.06
CA PHE A 136 -11.14 -18.48 -0.90
C PHE A 136 -11.58 -17.34 -1.82
N ASP A 137 -12.68 -17.51 -2.55
CA ASP A 137 -13.22 -16.51 -3.47
C ASP A 137 -13.63 -15.24 -2.73
N LYS A 138 -14.33 -15.39 -1.60
CA LYS A 138 -14.72 -14.28 -0.74
C LYS A 138 -13.53 -13.49 -0.21
N SER A 139 -12.47 -14.18 0.21
CA SER A 139 -11.23 -13.52 0.61
C SER A 139 -10.56 -12.78 -0.55
N LEU A 140 -10.47 -13.42 -1.73
CA LEU A 140 -9.90 -12.76 -2.92
C LEU A 140 -10.70 -11.53 -3.34
N GLN A 141 -12.03 -11.56 -3.25
CA GLN A 141 -12.88 -10.40 -3.51
C GLN A 141 -12.56 -9.23 -2.59
N ARG A 142 -12.17 -9.48 -1.33
CA ARG A 142 -11.74 -8.44 -0.39
C ARG A 142 -10.30 -7.99 -0.62
N LEU A 143 -9.40 -8.93 -0.91
CA LEU A 143 -7.98 -8.64 -1.10
C LEU A 143 -7.68 -7.92 -2.41
N THR A 144 -8.42 -8.21 -3.48
CA THR A 144 -8.21 -7.61 -4.81
C THR A 144 -8.27 -6.08 -4.80
N PRO A 145 -9.33 -5.43 -4.28
CA PRO A 145 -9.37 -3.97 -4.22
C PRO A 145 -8.30 -3.39 -3.29
N LEU A 146 -7.96 -4.08 -2.19
CA LEU A 146 -6.90 -3.64 -1.26
C LEU A 146 -5.52 -3.64 -1.93
N LYS A 147 -5.17 -4.73 -2.62
CA LYS A 147 -3.91 -4.82 -3.39
C LYS A 147 -3.84 -3.73 -4.46
N LYS A 148 -4.95 -3.46 -5.15
CA LYS A 148 -5.03 -2.39 -6.14
C LYS A 148 -4.80 -1.02 -5.50
N LYS A 149 -5.46 -0.73 -4.38
CA LYS A 149 -5.27 0.54 -3.63
C LYS A 149 -3.81 0.70 -3.19
N ILE A 150 -3.22 -0.34 -2.59
CA ILE A 150 -1.81 -0.33 -2.16
C ILE A 150 -0.90 0.00 -3.34
N LYS A 151 -1.02 -0.73 -4.46
CA LYS A 151 -0.20 -0.50 -5.66
C LYS A 151 -0.39 0.90 -6.25
N MET A 152 -1.63 1.42 -6.23
CA MET A 152 -1.91 2.76 -6.74
C MET A 152 -1.33 3.85 -5.84
N THR A 153 -1.40 3.68 -4.52
CA THR A 153 -0.83 4.60 -3.53
C THR A 153 0.69 4.60 -3.59
N ASP A 154 1.32 3.43 -3.64
CA ASP A 154 2.76 3.23 -3.80
C ASP A 154 3.30 4.00 -5.03
N HIS A 155 2.73 3.71 -6.21
CA HIS A 155 3.08 4.44 -7.43
C HIS A 155 2.81 5.94 -7.34
N LEU A 156 1.77 6.40 -6.62
CA LEU A 156 1.52 7.83 -6.47
C LEU A 156 2.58 8.49 -5.58
N ILE A 157 2.98 7.82 -4.49
CA ILE A 157 4.06 8.27 -3.62
C ILE A 157 5.35 8.38 -4.43
N ASP A 158 5.72 7.35 -5.19
CA ASP A 158 6.94 7.38 -6.02
C ASP A 158 6.96 8.58 -6.98
N GLN A 159 5.85 8.83 -7.69
CA GLN A 159 5.75 9.95 -8.62
C GLN A 159 5.85 11.32 -7.91
N ILE A 160 5.32 11.45 -6.70
CA ILE A 160 5.45 12.67 -5.90
C ILE A 160 6.90 12.83 -5.42
N VAL A 161 7.53 11.75 -4.96
CA VAL A 161 8.94 11.75 -4.52
C VAL A 161 9.86 12.13 -5.68
N TYR A 162 9.67 11.55 -6.87
CA TYR A 162 10.46 11.92 -8.05
C TYR A 162 10.36 13.42 -8.37
N LYS A 163 9.17 14.01 -8.22
CA LYS A 163 8.96 15.45 -8.42
C LYS A 163 9.65 16.30 -7.35
N LEU A 164 9.59 15.87 -6.08
CA LEU A 164 10.29 16.56 -4.98
C LEU A 164 11.81 16.59 -5.19
N TYR A 165 12.37 15.52 -5.73
CA TYR A 165 13.79 15.44 -6.07
C TYR A 165 14.13 16.00 -7.47
N GLY A 166 13.13 16.48 -8.22
CA GLY A 166 13.33 17.08 -9.54
C GLY A 166 13.82 16.09 -10.62
N LEU A 167 13.54 14.79 -10.47
CA LEU A 167 14.01 13.78 -11.42
C LEU A 167 13.40 13.98 -12.80
N THR A 168 14.25 13.82 -13.81
CA THR A 168 13.86 13.74 -15.21
C THR A 168 13.23 12.39 -15.54
N GLY A 169 12.52 12.31 -16.66
CA GLY A 169 11.94 11.05 -17.13
C GLY A 169 12.99 9.96 -17.41
N GLU A 170 14.24 10.32 -17.67
CA GLU A 170 15.34 9.37 -17.85
C GLU A 170 15.80 8.79 -16.51
N GLU A 171 15.98 9.64 -15.50
CA GLU A 171 16.33 9.22 -14.14
C GLU A 171 15.24 8.34 -13.53
N ILE A 172 13.96 8.71 -13.70
CA ILE A 172 12.82 7.89 -13.27
C ILE A 172 12.88 6.50 -13.89
N LYS A 173 13.13 6.39 -15.20
CA LYS A 173 13.23 5.09 -15.88
C LYS A 173 14.39 4.24 -15.34
N ILE A 174 15.52 4.86 -15.00
CA ILE A 174 16.67 4.15 -14.41
C ILE A 174 16.28 3.59 -13.04
N VAL A 175 15.64 4.41 -12.21
CA VAL A 175 15.17 4.02 -10.87
C VAL A 175 14.14 2.89 -10.97
N GLU A 176 13.10 3.03 -11.80
CA GLU A 176 12.06 2.00 -11.96
C GLU A 176 12.60 0.67 -12.49
N LYS A 177 13.59 0.70 -13.41
CA LYS A 177 14.27 -0.52 -13.87
C LYS A 177 15.03 -1.24 -12.77
N SER A 178 15.55 -0.52 -11.78
CA SER A 178 16.27 -1.14 -10.66
C SER A 178 15.37 -1.98 -9.75
N PHE A 179 14.07 -1.68 -9.74
CA PHE A 179 13.05 -2.38 -8.93
C PHE A 179 12.35 -3.54 -9.66
N GLN A 180 12.61 -3.75 -10.95
CA GLN A 180 12.00 -4.83 -11.76
C GLN A 180 12.83 -6.14 -11.77
N LYS A 181 13.64 -6.40 -10.75
CA LYS A 181 14.43 -7.63 -10.62
C LYS A 181 13.61 -8.84 -10.17
#